data_AF-A0A8C8XM72-F1
#
_entry.id   AF-A0A8C8XM72-F1
#
_cell.length_a   1.000
_cell.length_b   1.000
_cell.length_c   1.000
_cell.angle_alpha   90.00
_cell.angle_beta   90.00
_cell.angle_gamma   90.00
#
_symmetry.space_group_name_H-M   'P 1'
#
loop_
_entity.id
_entity.type
_entity.pdbx_description
1 polymer ?
#
loop_
_entity_poly.entity_id
_entity_poly.type
_entity_poly.pdbx_seq_one_letter_code
_entity_poly.pdbx_strand_id
1 'polypeptide(L)'
;MATYSLANERLRALEDIEREIGAILQNAGTVILELSKEKSNERLLDRQAAAFTASVQHVEAELSAQIRYLTQPPCAIMDSHSRKK
;
A
#
# COMPACT_ATOMS: atom_id res chain seq x y z
N MET A 1 -1.59 11.64 -25.77
CA MET A 1 -0.68 10.51 -25.45
C MET A 1 -0.11 10.55 -24.04
N ALA A 2 -0.17 11.65 -23.27
CA ALA A 2 0.37 11.72 -21.90
C ALA A 2 -0.49 11.01 -20.82
N THR A 3 -1.80 10.85 -21.03
CA THR A 3 -2.73 10.28 -20.03
C THR A 3 -2.56 8.77 -19.84
N TYR A 4 -2.16 8.04 -20.90
CA TYR A 4 -1.91 6.60 -20.81
C TYR A 4 -0.66 6.28 -19.98
N SER A 5 0.34 7.17 -19.97
CA SER A 5 1.56 6.99 -19.17
C SER A 5 1.26 7.02 -17.68
N LEU A 6 0.45 7.98 -17.24
CA LEU A 6 0.04 8.10 -15.83
C LEU A 6 -0.86 6.93 -15.41
N ALA A 7 -1.77 6.49 -16.27
CA ALA A 7 -2.59 5.31 -16.00
C ALA A 7 -1.76 4.03 -15.87
N ASN A 8 -0.73 3.85 -16.73
CA ASN A 8 0.18 2.72 -16.66
C ASN A 8 1.08 2.74 -15.42
N GLU A 9 1.58 3.89 -15.00
CA GLU A 9 2.31 4.03 -13.73
C GLU A 9 1.44 3.67 -12.52
N ARG A 10 0.16 4.05 -12.55
CA ARG A 10 -0.80 3.71 -11.49
C ARG A 10 -1.11 2.21 -11.47
N LEU A 11 -1.31 1.59 -12.64
CA LEU A 11 -1.47 0.14 -12.75
C LEU A 11 -0.26 -0.59 -12.20
N ARG A 12 0.95 -0.14 -12.54
CA ARG A 12 2.19 -0.72 -12.03
C ARG A 12 2.32 -0.59 -10.51
N ALA A 13 1.95 0.56 -9.95
CA ALA A 13 1.90 0.75 -8.50
C ALA A 13 0.89 -0.20 -7.84
N LEU A 14 -0.25 -0.48 -8.47
CA LEU A 14 -1.23 -1.46 -7.95
C LEU A 14 -0.69 -2.89 -8.03
N GLU A 15 0.00 -3.26 -9.11
CA GLU A 15 0.67 -4.56 -9.22
C GLU A 15 1.78 -4.74 -8.17
N ASP A 16 2.55 -3.69 -7.89
CA ASP A 16 3.58 -3.69 -6.85
C ASP A 16 2.95 -3.86 -5.45
N ILE A 17 1.82 -3.19 -5.18
CA ILE A 17 1.03 -3.38 -3.96
C ILE A 17 0.53 -4.84 -3.84
N GLU A 18 -0.05 -5.41 -4.91
CA GLU A 18 -0.51 -6.81 -4.89
C GLU A 18 0.63 -7.79 -4.61
N ARG A 19 1.81 -7.53 -5.17
CA ARG A 19 3.00 -8.33 -4.92
C ARG A 19 3.48 -8.22 -3.47
N GLU A 20 3.46 -7.02 -2.89
CA GLU A 20 3.77 -6.81 -1.48
C GLU A 20 2.78 -7.55 -0.56
N ILE A 21 1.48 -7.50 -0.86
CA ILE A 21 0.46 -8.25 -0.12
C ILE A 21 0.76 -9.76 -0.17
N GLY A 22 1.15 -10.29 -1.33
CA GLY A 22 1.57 -11.69 -1.46
C GLY A 22 2.77 -12.04 -0.56
N ALA A 23 3.77 -11.16 -0.49
CA ALA A 23 4.93 -11.34 0.37
C ALA A 23 4.57 -11.28 1.87
N ILE A 24 3.66 -10.39 2.26
CA ILE A 24 3.12 -10.28 3.62
C ILE A 24 2.45 -11.60 4.03
N LEU A 25 1.60 -12.17 3.17
CA LEU A 25 0.91 -13.42 3.44
C LEU A 25 1.88 -14.60 3.58
N GLN A 26 2.91 -14.68 2.73
CA GLN A 26 3.94 -15.70 2.83
C GLN A 26 4.75 -15.59 4.13
N ASN A 27 5.09 -14.36 4.53
CA ASN A 27 5.77 -14.11 5.80
C ASN A 27 4.91 -14.53 7.00
N ALA A 28 3.61 -14.20 6.97
CA ALA A 28 2.67 -14.63 8.00
C ALA A 28 2.57 -16.17 8.08
N GLY A 29 2.49 -16.86 6.94
CA GLY A 29 2.50 -18.32 6.90
C GLY A 29 3.78 -18.94 7.48
N THR A 30 4.93 -18.31 7.20
CA THR A 30 6.23 -18.71 7.76
C THR A 30 6.27 -18.54 9.29
N VAL A 31 5.73 -17.42 9.79
CA VAL A 31 5.63 -17.16 11.24
C VAL A 31 4.74 -18.18 11.94
N ILE A 32 3.57 -18.50 11.37
CA ILE A 32 2.65 -19.49 11.93
C ILE A 32 3.31 -20.88 11.97
N LEU A 33 4.01 -21.26 10.90
CA LEU A 33 4.76 -22.52 10.86
C LEU A 33 5.86 -22.55 11.93
N GLU A 34 6.57 -21.43 12.13
CA GLU A 34 7.63 -21.35 13.13
C GLU A 34 7.13 -21.37 14.57
N LEU A 35 5.94 -20.83 14.82
CA LEU A 35 5.25 -20.94 16.10
C LEU A 35 4.75 -22.36 16.40
N SER A 36 4.57 -23.20 15.36
CA SER A 36 4.18 -24.60 15.53
C SER A 36 5.32 -25.52 15.99
N LYS A 37 6.58 -25.03 15.98
CA LYS A 37 7.76 -25.78 16.41
C LYS A 37 7.92 -25.77 17.93
N GLU A 38 8.36 -26.89 18.52
CA GLU A 38 8.63 -27.03 19.97
C GLU A 38 9.69 -26.04 20.51
N LYS A 39 10.60 -25.59 19.65
CA LYS A 39 11.56 -24.51 19.92
C LYS A 39 11.43 -23.44 18.84
N SER A 40 10.63 -22.43 19.13
CA SER A 40 10.49 -21.24 18.29
C SER A 40 11.75 -20.37 18.36
N ASN A 41 12.14 -19.78 17.23
CA ASN A 41 13.24 -18.82 17.18
C ASN A 41 12.68 -17.40 17.38
N GLU A 42 12.66 -16.94 18.63
CA GLU A 42 12.11 -15.64 19.01
C GLU A 42 12.73 -14.48 18.23
N ARG A 43 14.03 -14.50 17.94
CA ARG A 43 14.69 -13.46 17.14
C ARG A 43 14.20 -13.41 15.70
N LEU A 44 13.91 -14.59 15.12
CA LEU A 44 13.34 -14.67 13.78
C LEU A 44 11.89 -14.16 13.79
N LEU A 45 11.11 -14.52 14.81
CA LEU A 45 9.74 -14.06 14.99
C LEU A 45 9.66 -12.53 15.13
N ASP A 46 10.48 -11.93 15.98
CA ASP A 46 10.53 -10.47 16.16
C ASP A 46 10.91 -9.75 14.87
N ARG A 47 11.91 -10.26 14.14
CA ARG A 47 12.31 -9.69 12.85
C ARG A 47 11.19 -9.78 11.82
N GLN A 48 10.50 -10.92 11.75
CA GLN A 48 9.40 -11.12 10.81
C GLN A 48 8.17 -10.30 11.18
N ALA A 49 7.89 -10.13 12.48
CA ALA A 49 6.84 -9.24 12.97
C ALA A 49 7.13 -7.78 12.62
N ALA A 50 8.37 -7.30 12.82
CA ALA A 50 8.78 -5.96 12.43
C ALA A 50 8.66 -5.74 10.91
N ALA A 51 9.09 -6.71 10.10
CA ALA A 51 8.97 -6.67 8.64
C ALA A 51 7.51 -6.68 8.17
N PHE A 52 6.65 -7.45 8.83
CA PHE A 52 5.21 -7.48 8.59
C PHE A 52 4.59 -6.11 8.88
N THR A 53 4.84 -5.53 10.06
CA THR A 53 4.30 -4.21 10.43
C THR A 53 4.76 -3.12 9.46
N ALA A 54 6.04 -3.11 9.07
CA ALA A 54 6.57 -2.15 8.11
C ALA A 54 5.90 -2.29 6.73
N SER A 55 5.68 -3.52 6.26
CA SER A 55 5.04 -3.77 4.96
C SER A 55 3.56 -3.36 4.98
N VAL A 56 2.84 -3.64 6.07
CA VAL A 56 1.44 -3.21 6.23
C VAL A 56 1.33 -1.68 6.24
N GLN A 57 2.23 -0.99 6.96
CA GLN A 57 2.26 0.47 6.97
C GLN A 57 2.56 1.06 5.58
N HIS A 58 3.45 0.42 4.81
CA HIS A 58 3.75 0.83 3.45
C HIS A 58 2.53 0.70 2.52
N VAL A 59 1.89 -0.48 2.54
CA VAL A 59 0.66 -0.74 1.76
C VAL A 59 -0.45 0.24 2.13
N GLU A 60 -0.68 0.51 3.42
CA GLU A 60 -1.67 1.50 3.87
C GLU A 60 -1.35 2.91 3.35
N ALA A 61 -0.08 3.33 3.39
CA ALA A 61 0.33 4.65 2.94
C ALA A 61 0.13 4.83 1.43
N GLU A 62 0.53 3.84 0.62
CA GLU A 62 0.35 3.86 -0.83
C GLU A 62 -1.12 3.81 -1.23
N LEU A 63 -1.91 2.93 -0.62
CA LEU A 63 -3.34 2.83 -0.87
C LEU A 63 -4.04 4.15 -0.50
N SER A 64 -3.67 4.75 0.62
CA SER A 64 -4.17 6.07 1.03
C SER A 64 -3.79 7.18 0.03
N ALA A 65 -2.59 7.11 -0.57
CA ALA A 65 -2.17 8.05 -1.60
C ALA A 65 -3.00 7.89 -2.90
N GLN A 66 -3.29 6.65 -3.30
CA GLN A 66 -4.17 6.34 -4.42
C GLN A 66 -5.59 6.83 -4.17
N ILE A 67 -6.14 6.60 -2.97
CA ILE A 67 -7.48 7.08 -2.57
C ILE A 67 -7.53 8.61 -2.61
N ARG A 68 -6.54 9.31 -2.02
CA ARG A 68 -6.46 10.79 -2.07
C ARG A 68 -6.42 11.31 -3.50
N TYR A 69 -5.63 10.69 -4.36
CA TYR A 69 -5.55 11.05 -5.77
C TYR A 69 -6.90 10.89 -6.50
N LEU A 70 -7.68 9.86 -6.18
CA LEU A 70 -9.02 9.64 -6.75
C LEU A 70 -10.11 10.54 -6.14
N THR A 71 -9.94 10.96 -4.89
CA THR A 71 -10.93 11.79 -4.15
C THR A 71 -10.68 13.28 -4.26
N GLN A 72 -9.51 13.73 -4.74
CA GLN A 72 -9.25 15.13 -4.97
C GLN A 72 -10.03 15.57 -6.22
N PRO A 73 -11.05 16.45 -6.09
CA PRO A 73 -11.70 17.01 -7.27
C PRO A 73 -10.64 17.76 -8.10
N PRO A 74 -10.72 17.77 -9.43
CA PRO A 74 -9.89 18.66 -10.21
C PRO A 74 -10.05 20.06 -9.65
N CYS A 75 -8.93 20.68 -9.26
CA CYS A 75 -8.82 22.03 -8.71
C CYS A 75 -9.18 23.09 -9.79
N ALA A 76 -10.37 22.95 -10.36
CA ALA A 76 -10.93 23.76 -11.44
C ALA A 76 -12.42 24.10 -11.19
N ILE A 77 -13.01 23.66 -10.08
CA ILE A 77 -14.43 23.93 -9.74
C ILE A 77 -14.57 24.70 -8.41
N MET A 78 -13.62 25.56 -8.06
CA MET A 78 -13.77 26.51 -6.94
C MET A 78 -13.61 27.99 -7.34
N ASP A 79 -13.29 28.31 -8.59
CA ASP A 79 -13.09 29.70 -9.04
C ASP A 79 -14.31 30.33 -9.75
N SER A 80 -15.47 29.66 -9.78
CA SER A 80 -16.60 30.11 -10.61
C SER A 80 -17.71 30.88 -9.89
N HIS A 81 -17.62 31.15 -8.58
CA HIS A 81 -18.71 31.78 -7.81
C HIS A 81 -18.38 33.07 -7.06
N SER A 82 -17.26 33.75 -7.36
CA SER A 82 -16.96 35.08 -6.79
C SER A 82 -16.77 36.17 -7.84
N ARG A 83 -17.66 36.22 -8.85
CA ARG A 83 -17.70 37.35 -9.79
C ARG A 83 -19.09 37.58 -10.40
N LYS A 84 -20.05 38.03 -9.60
CA LYS A 84 -21.13 38.92 -10.06
C LYS A 84 -21.41 39.96 -8.97
N LYS A 85 -20.73 41.11 -9.11
CA LYS A 85 -21.30 42.41 -8.75
C LYS A 85 -22.37 42.77 -9.77
#